data_AF-A0A820ZVW9-F1
#
_entry.id   AF-A0A820ZVW9-F1
#
_cell.length_a   1.000
_cell.length_b   1.000
_cell.length_c   1.000
_cell.angle_alpha   90.00
_cell.angle_beta   90.00
_cell.angle_gamma   90.00
#
_symmetry.space_group_name_H-M   'P 1'
#
loop_
_entity.id
_entity.type
_entity.pdbx_description
1 polymer ?
#
loop_
_entity_poly.entity_id
_entity_poly.type
_entity_poly.pdbx_seq_one_letter_code
_entity_poly.pdbx_strand_id
1 'polypeptide(L)'
;YIVEKLFDFQFHVSAKAFFQANTQGAEILYSLIKDSMKLDNETIVLDICCGTGTIGITLANNVKHVVGIEMNKDAVEDAKRNAQLNNINNIDFIAEKIENVIHKLVNKYDQQRLVAILDPPRAGVHRKVIQTLRSAENIKVLGYIACNPQLATHNLIDLNRPRSRAYQGEPFDVVTTTAVDLFPHTPHYELFILFQR
;
A
#
# COMPACT_ATOMS: atom_id res chain seq x y z
N TYR A 1 -18.80 14.73 5.99
CA TYR A 1 -17.53 14.09 6.35
C TYR A 1 -17.28 14.36 7.82
N ILE A 2 -16.42 13.57 8.47
CA ILE A 2 -15.80 13.93 9.75
C ILE A 2 -14.31 14.24 9.50
N VAL A 3 -13.64 14.87 10.47
CA VAL A 3 -12.20 15.13 10.40
C VAL A 3 -11.50 14.28 11.45
N GLU A 4 -10.59 13.42 11.00
CA GLU A 4 -9.75 12.58 11.86
C GLU A 4 -8.30 13.06 11.80
N LYS A 5 -7.57 12.86 12.90
CA LYS A 5 -6.14 13.13 12.97
C LYS A 5 -5.37 11.81 12.97
N LEU A 6 -4.29 11.74 12.18
CA LEU A 6 -3.38 10.61 12.15
C LEU A 6 -1.95 11.15 11.98
N PHE A 7 -1.07 10.89 12.96
CA PHE A 7 0.12 11.69 13.20
C PHE A 7 -0.24 13.18 13.21
N ASP A 8 0.53 14.04 12.53
CA ASP A 8 0.24 15.47 12.41
C ASP A 8 -0.65 15.82 11.21
N PHE A 9 -1.21 14.81 10.53
CA PHE A 9 -2.05 15.00 9.35
C PHE A 9 -3.54 14.96 9.71
N GLN A 10 -4.35 15.71 8.96
CA GLN A 10 -5.79 15.73 9.07
C GLN A 10 -6.43 15.05 7.86
N PHE A 11 -7.48 14.27 8.08
CA PHE A 11 -8.17 13.53 7.03
C PHE A 11 -9.67 13.81 7.07
N HIS A 12 -10.21 14.24 5.94
CA HIS A 12 -11.65 14.23 5.71
C HIS A 12 -12.08 12.79 5.43
N VAL A 13 -12.92 12.25 6.31
CA VAL A 13 -13.48 10.91 6.19
C VAL A 13 -14.94 11.02 5.75
N SER A 14 -15.20 10.66 4.49
CA SER A 14 -16.54 10.57 3.94
C SER A 14 -17.31 9.38 4.53
N ALA A 15 -18.65 9.41 4.48
CA ALA A 15 -19.48 8.39 5.11
C ALA A 15 -19.27 6.95 4.58
N LYS A 16 -18.72 6.81 3.36
CA LYS A 16 -18.40 5.53 2.73
C LYS A 16 -16.89 5.24 2.69
N ALA A 17 -16.06 6.17 3.17
CA ALA A 17 -14.62 6.00 3.17
C ALA A 17 -14.22 4.99 4.26
N PHE A 18 -13.26 4.15 3.93
CA PHE A 18 -12.56 3.37 4.93
C PHE A 18 -11.55 4.27 5.65
N PHE A 19 -11.49 4.13 6.97
CA PHE A 19 -10.48 4.75 7.81
C PHE A 19 -10.18 3.79 8.97
N GLN A 20 -8.93 3.74 9.42
CA GLN A 20 -8.55 2.82 10.49
C GLN A 20 -9.28 3.19 11.79
N ALA A 21 -9.97 2.22 12.39
CA ALA A 21 -10.79 2.47 13.58
C ALA A 21 -9.94 2.75 14.84
N ASN A 22 -8.69 2.30 14.86
CA ASN A 22 -7.74 2.53 15.93
C ASN A 22 -6.56 3.35 15.41
N THR A 23 -6.62 4.67 15.62
CA THR A 23 -5.60 5.62 15.16
C THR A 23 -4.21 5.29 15.70
N GLN A 24 -4.07 5.00 16.99
CA GLN A 24 -2.76 4.70 17.59
C GLN A 24 -2.15 3.41 17.03
N GLY A 25 -2.98 2.39 16.80
CA GLY A 25 -2.57 1.17 16.12
C GLY A 25 -2.13 1.42 14.67
N ALA A 26 -2.86 2.28 13.95
CA ALA A 26 -2.50 2.68 12.59
C ALA A 26 -1.16 3.45 12.55
N GLU A 27 -0.90 4.33 13.50
CA GLU A 27 0.39 5.04 13.61
C GLU A 27 1.55 4.06 13.82
N ILE A 28 1.37 3.05 14.68
CA ILE A 28 2.36 1.97 14.88
C ILE A 28 2.59 1.20 13.57
N LEU A 29 1.51 0.79 12.89
CA LEU A 29 1.60 0.06 11.62
C LEU A 29 2.33 0.88 10.55
N TYR A 30 2.02 2.17 10.41
CA TYR A 30 2.59 3.02 9.37
C TYR A 30 4.06 3.35 9.66
N SER A 31 4.42 3.52 10.94
CA SER A 31 5.83 3.64 11.36
C SER A 31 6.60 2.36 11.05
N LEU A 32 6.01 1.20 11.36
CA LEU A 32 6.60 -0.10 11.06
C LEU A 32 6.84 -0.29 9.56
N ILE A 33 5.88 0.10 8.70
CA ILE A 33 6.02 0.02 7.25
C ILE A 33 7.23 0.85 6.79
N LYS A 34 7.29 2.11 7.23
CA LYS A 34 8.39 3.03 6.89
C LYS A 34 9.75 2.45 7.25
N ASP A 35 9.89 2.00 8.50
CA ASP A 35 11.16 1.51 9.03
C ASP A 35 11.57 0.18 8.39
N SER A 36 10.64 -0.77 8.26
CA SER A 36 10.90 -2.09 7.70
C SER A 36 11.27 -2.03 6.22
N MET A 37 10.60 -1.17 5.45
CA MET A 37 10.89 -0.98 4.03
C MET A 37 12.07 -0.02 3.78
N LYS A 38 12.65 0.53 4.84
CA LYS A 38 13.77 1.49 4.80
C LYS A 38 13.48 2.67 3.87
N LEU A 39 12.27 3.23 3.97
CA LEU A 39 11.84 4.32 3.11
C LEU A 39 12.67 5.58 3.41
N ASP A 40 13.09 6.27 2.35
CA ASP A 40 13.91 7.48 2.42
C ASP A 40 13.59 8.46 1.29
N ASN A 41 14.22 9.64 1.32
CA ASN A 41 13.98 10.74 0.38
C ASN A 41 14.39 10.43 -1.08
N GLU A 42 14.93 9.25 -1.38
CA GLU A 42 15.21 8.79 -2.75
C GLU A 42 14.15 7.81 -3.26
N THR A 43 13.30 7.32 -2.36
CA THR A 43 12.32 6.27 -2.63
C THR A 43 11.07 6.82 -3.31
N ILE A 44 10.59 6.11 -4.34
CA ILE A 44 9.26 6.31 -4.95
C ILE A 44 8.34 5.21 -4.42
N VAL A 45 7.24 5.59 -3.76
CA VAL A 45 6.27 4.64 -3.19
C VAL A 45 5.06 4.51 -4.10
N LEU A 46 4.71 3.28 -4.46
CA LEU A 46 3.42 2.93 -5.04
C LEU A 46 2.49 2.45 -3.92
N ASP A 47 1.51 3.27 -3.57
CA ASP A 47 0.49 2.95 -2.56
C ASP A 47 -0.73 2.35 -3.28
N ILE A 48 -0.88 1.03 -3.23
CA ILE A 48 -1.85 0.26 -4.02
C ILE A 48 -3.03 -0.11 -3.13
N CYS A 49 -4.24 0.15 -3.62
CA CYS A 49 -5.47 0.14 -2.83
C CYS A 49 -5.45 1.23 -1.75
N CYS A 50 -4.92 2.41 -2.12
CA CYS A 50 -4.64 3.50 -1.18
C CYS A 50 -5.90 4.10 -0.52
N GLY A 51 -7.10 3.79 -0.99
CA GLY A 51 -8.34 4.36 -0.47
C GLY A 51 -8.31 5.88 -0.48
N THR A 52 -8.50 6.49 0.70
CA THR A 52 -8.44 7.95 0.92
C THR A 52 -7.04 8.50 1.15
N GLY A 53 -6.00 7.70 0.88
CA GLY A 53 -4.60 8.10 0.83
C GLY A 53 -3.88 8.16 2.18
N THR A 54 -4.39 7.49 3.22
CA THR A 54 -3.84 7.59 4.58
C THR A 54 -2.37 7.16 4.67
N ILE A 55 -2.02 6.02 4.07
CA ILE A 55 -0.63 5.52 4.05
C ILE A 55 0.25 6.48 3.24
N GLY A 56 -0.10 6.73 1.98
CA GLY A 56 0.69 7.59 1.09
C GLY A 56 0.93 8.99 1.64
N ILE A 57 -0.10 9.65 2.17
CA ILE A 57 -0.01 11.02 2.72
C ILE A 57 0.90 11.05 3.95
N THR A 58 0.77 10.08 4.86
CA THR A 58 1.60 10.05 6.08
C THR A 58 3.07 9.75 5.79
N LEU A 59 3.36 9.01 4.72
CA LEU A 59 4.73 8.70 4.30
C LEU A 59 5.36 9.79 3.42
N ALA A 60 4.57 10.70 2.85
CA ALA A 60 5.01 11.64 1.81
C ALA A 60 6.18 12.52 2.24
N ASN A 61 6.25 12.94 3.50
CA ASN A 61 7.35 13.77 4.04
C ASN A 61 8.68 13.00 4.20
N ASN A 62 8.70 11.69 3.96
CA ASN A 62 9.87 10.84 4.13
C ASN A 62 10.35 10.18 2.85
N VAL A 63 9.70 10.49 1.72
CA VAL A 63 9.97 9.86 0.45
C VAL A 63 10.06 10.88 -0.67
N LYS A 64 10.68 10.48 -1.79
CA LYS A 64 10.81 11.36 -2.95
C LYS A 64 9.46 11.71 -3.55
N HIS A 65 8.63 10.70 -3.76
CA HIS A 65 7.30 10.84 -4.35
C HIS A 65 6.42 9.65 -4.00
N VAL A 66 5.11 9.88 -3.94
CA VAL A 66 4.10 8.83 -3.75
C VAL A 66 3.16 8.79 -4.95
N VAL A 67 2.78 7.60 -5.38
CA VAL A 67 1.70 7.39 -6.35
C VAL A 67 0.66 6.47 -5.72
N GLY A 68 -0.48 7.05 -5.34
CA GLY A 68 -1.64 6.33 -4.85
C GLY A 68 -2.49 5.79 -6.00
N ILE A 69 -2.86 4.51 -5.93
CA ILE A 69 -3.62 3.80 -6.96
C ILE A 69 -4.85 3.18 -6.31
N GLU A 70 -6.02 3.63 -6.73
CA GLU A 70 -7.30 3.19 -6.20
C GLU A 70 -8.33 3.14 -7.33
N MET A 71 -9.18 2.11 -7.36
CA MET A 71 -10.19 1.96 -8.42
C MET A 71 -11.45 2.78 -8.13
N ASN A 72 -11.73 3.07 -6.86
CA ASN A 72 -12.85 3.88 -6.43
C ASN A 72 -12.54 5.37 -6.63
N LYS A 73 -13.21 5.97 -7.63
CA LYS A 73 -13.06 7.39 -7.97
C LYS A 73 -13.39 8.32 -6.80
N ASP A 74 -14.40 8.01 -6.01
CA ASP A 74 -14.79 8.85 -4.87
C ASP A 74 -13.69 8.85 -3.80
N ALA A 75 -13.07 7.69 -3.56
CA ALA A 75 -11.96 7.57 -2.62
C ALA A 75 -10.71 8.34 -3.11
N VAL A 76 -10.44 8.32 -4.42
CA VAL A 76 -9.35 9.11 -5.02
C VAL A 76 -9.61 10.62 -4.90
N GLU A 77 -10.83 11.08 -5.10
CA GLU A 77 -11.17 12.49 -4.91
C GLU A 77 -11.03 12.90 -3.44
N ASP A 78 -11.43 12.04 -2.50
CA ASP A 78 -11.16 12.26 -1.07
C ASP A 78 -9.65 12.28 -0.77
N ALA A 79 -8.86 11.38 -1.37
CA ALA A 79 -7.41 11.34 -1.20
C ALA A 79 -6.72 12.61 -1.71
N LYS A 80 -7.14 13.13 -2.87
CA LYS A 80 -6.66 14.42 -3.40
C LYS A 80 -6.99 15.59 -2.46
N ARG A 81 -8.22 15.63 -1.92
CA ARG A 81 -8.61 16.65 -0.93
C ARG A 81 -7.78 16.54 0.34
N ASN A 82 -7.50 15.33 0.82
CA ASN A 82 -6.66 15.09 2.00
C ASN A 82 -5.21 15.52 1.75
N ALA A 83 -4.64 15.26 0.57
CA ALA A 83 -3.30 15.74 0.25
C ALA A 83 -3.25 17.28 0.21
N GLN A 84 -4.25 17.93 -0.40
CA GLN A 84 -4.37 19.39 -0.42
C GLN A 84 -4.53 19.97 0.99
N LEU A 85 -5.37 19.36 1.83
CA LEU A 85 -5.60 19.76 3.22
C LEU A 85 -4.30 19.77 4.04
N ASN A 86 -3.40 18.83 3.75
CA ASN A 86 -2.12 18.68 4.44
C ASN A 86 -0.94 19.36 3.71
N ASN A 87 -1.20 20.11 2.63
CA ASN A 87 -0.16 20.74 1.80
C ASN A 87 0.89 19.75 1.26
N ILE A 88 0.48 18.51 0.95
CA ILE A 88 1.35 17.48 0.39
C ILE A 88 1.34 17.57 -1.13
N ASN A 89 2.49 17.90 -1.70
CA ASN A 89 2.65 18.20 -3.12
C ASN A 89 3.44 17.13 -3.90
N ASN A 90 4.10 16.20 -3.21
CA ASN A 90 4.87 15.09 -3.80
C ASN A 90 4.06 13.78 -3.82
N ILE A 91 2.75 13.89 -4.08
CA ILE A 91 1.84 12.75 -4.20
C ILE A 91 0.89 12.93 -5.38
N ASP A 92 0.77 11.89 -6.21
CA ASP A 92 -0.23 11.80 -7.28
C ASP A 92 -1.21 10.66 -6.98
N PHE A 93 -2.49 10.85 -7.32
CA PHE A 93 -3.50 9.79 -7.21
C PHE A 93 -4.07 9.42 -8.58
N ILE A 94 -4.18 8.12 -8.83
CA ILE A 94 -4.67 7.55 -10.09
C ILE A 94 -5.89 6.69 -9.82
N ALA A 95 -7.03 7.10 -10.40
CA ALA A 95 -8.30 6.39 -10.31
C ALA A 95 -8.41 5.27 -11.37
N GLU A 96 -7.67 4.18 -11.19
CA GLU A 96 -7.61 3.06 -12.13
C GLU A 96 -7.31 1.73 -11.45
N LYS A 97 -7.52 0.65 -12.21
CA LYS A 97 -7.03 -0.68 -11.84
C LYS A 97 -5.52 -0.74 -11.98
N ILE A 98 -4.87 -1.31 -10.98
CA ILE A 98 -3.40 -1.50 -10.94
C ILE A 98 -2.87 -2.20 -12.19
N GLU A 99 -3.62 -3.16 -12.73
CA GLU A 99 -3.26 -3.90 -13.96
C GLU A 99 -3.09 -3.01 -15.19
N ASN A 100 -3.75 -1.84 -15.20
CA ASN A 100 -3.71 -0.91 -16.33
C ASN A 100 -2.57 0.11 -16.22
N VAL A 101 -1.99 0.28 -15.03
CA VAL A 101 -1.09 1.41 -14.73
C VAL A 101 0.30 0.97 -14.29
N ILE A 102 0.48 -0.20 -13.68
CA ILE A 102 1.75 -0.57 -13.05
C ILE A 102 2.92 -0.55 -14.03
N HIS A 103 2.75 -1.07 -15.25
CA HIS A 103 3.83 -1.13 -16.24
C HIS A 103 4.24 0.26 -16.71
N LYS A 104 3.28 1.20 -16.83
CA LYS A 104 3.57 2.59 -17.18
C LYS A 104 4.34 3.29 -16.06
N LEU A 105 3.95 3.05 -14.80
CA LEU A 105 4.61 3.63 -13.63
C LEU A 105 6.02 3.08 -13.44
N VAL A 106 6.17 1.76 -13.58
CA VAL A 106 7.46 1.07 -13.52
C VAL A 106 8.42 1.60 -14.59
N ASN A 107 7.95 1.79 -15.82
CA ASN A 107 8.77 2.37 -16.89
C ASN A 107 9.08 3.87 -16.64
N LYS A 108 8.12 4.63 -16.09
CA LYS A 108 8.31 6.04 -15.73
C LYS A 108 9.40 6.21 -14.66
N TYR A 109 9.51 5.26 -13.73
CA TYR A 109 10.42 5.30 -12.59
C TYR A 109 11.52 4.23 -12.64
N ASP A 110 11.90 3.77 -13.84
CA ASP A 110 12.81 2.64 -14.06
C ASP A 110 14.21 2.84 -13.44
N GLN A 111 14.66 4.09 -13.29
CA GLN A 111 15.97 4.45 -12.77
C GLN A 111 15.92 4.93 -11.30
N GLN A 112 14.77 4.79 -10.64
CA GLN A 112 14.54 5.23 -9.29
C GLN A 112 14.29 4.04 -8.37
N ARG A 113 14.53 4.22 -7.07
CA ARG A 113 14.22 3.22 -6.06
C ARG A 113 12.70 3.11 -5.88
N LEU A 114 12.09 2.19 -6.61
CA LEU A 114 10.65 1.96 -6.60
C LEU A 114 10.27 0.85 -5.61
N VAL A 115 9.35 1.18 -4.70
CA VAL A 115 8.78 0.21 -3.75
C VAL A 115 7.26 0.23 -3.83
N ALA A 116 6.63 -0.89 -3.51
CA ALA A 116 5.17 -0.98 -3.49
C ALA A 116 4.65 -1.33 -2.10
N ILE A 117 3.55 -0.71 -1.70
CA ILE A 117 2.75 -1.08 -0.54
C ILE A 117 1.39 -1.51 -1.07
N LEU A 118 0.91 -2.67 -0.65
CA LEU A 118 -0.39 -3.21 -0.99
C LEU A 118 -1.20 -3.36 0.29
N ASP A 119 -2.26 -2.56 0.43
CA ASP A 119 -3.24 -2.61 1.53
C ASP A 119 -4.62 -3.03 1.00
N PRO A 120 -4.84 -4.33 0.74
CA PRO A 120 -6.03 -4.81 0.08
C PRO A 120 -7.20 -5.00 1.05
N PRO A 121 -8.42 -5.18 0.53
CA PRO A 121 -9.55 -5.64 1.33
C PRO A 121 -9.27 -6.99 2.02
N ARG A 122 -10.10 -7.36 3.01
CA ARG A 122 -9.95 -8.61 3.80
C ARG A 122 -9.77 -9.89 2.97
N ALA A 123 -10.34 -9.97 1.77
CA ALA A 123 -10.24 -11.13 0.89
C ALA A 123 -8.93 -11.18 0.06
N GLY A 124 -8.05 -10.18 0.22
CA GLY A 124 -6.94 -9.93 -0.67
C GLY A 124 -7.37 -9.29 -1.99
N VAL A 125 -6.48 -9.36 -2.99
CA VAL A 125 -6.71 -8.89 -4.35
C VAL A 125 -6.93 -10.04 -5.32
N HIS A 126 -7.53 -9.70 -6.46
CA HIS A 126 -7.68 -10.63 -7.57
C HIS A 126 -6.32 -11.13 -8.07
N ARG A 127 -6.24 -12.41 -8.45
CA ARG A 127 -5.02 -13.07 -8.95
C ARG A 127 -4.24 -12.25 -9.98
N LYS A 128 -4.97 -11.56 -10.87
CA LYS A 128 -4.37 -10.73 -11.92
C LYS A 128 -3.54 -9.57 -11.37
N VAL A 129 -3.89 -9.02 -10.20
CA VAL A 129 -3.07 -8.00 -9.52
C VAL A 129 -1.72 -8.59 -9.12
N ILE A 130 -1.71 -9.77 -8.49
CA ILE A 130 -0.48 -10.46 -8.09
C ILE A 130 0.39 -10.79 -9.30
N GLN A 131 -0.21 -11.29 -10.38
CA GLN A 131 0.51 -11.57 -11.63
C GLN A 131 1.16 -10.30 -12.22
N THR A 132 0.43 -9.19 -12.18
CA THR A 132 0.88 -7.90 -12.70
C THR A 132 1.99 -7.28 -11.83
N LEU A 133 1.94 -7.46 -10.50
CA LEU A 133 3.04 -7.08 -9.60
C LEU A 133 4.28 -7.97 -9.81
N ARG A 134 4.08 -9.26 -10.01
CA ARG A 134 5.14 -10.23 -10.28
C ARG A 134 5.90 -9.89 -11.57
N SER A 135 5.20 -9.52 -12.63
CA SER A 135 5.81 -9.12 -13.91
C SER A 135 6.45 -7.72 -13.91
N ALA A 136 6.23 -6.90 -12.88
CA ALA A 136 6.80 -5.56 -12.74
C ALA A 136 8.22 -5.60 -12.14
N GLU A 137 9.22 -6.04 -12.92
CA GLU A 137 10.56 -6.43 -12.43
C GLU A 137 11.32 -5.39 -11.58
N ASN A 138 11.07 -4.08 -11.77
CA ASN A 138 11.74 -3.02 -11.01
C ASN A 138 11.22 -2.85 -9.57
N ILE A 139 10.06 -3.42 -9.25
CA ILE A 139 9.58 -3.45 -7.86
C ILE A 139 10.36 -4.54 -7.13
N LYS A 140 11.37 -4.15 -6.36
CA LYS A 140 12.22 -5.08 -5.59
C LYS A 140 11.75 -5.28 -4.16
N VAL A 141 11.05 -4.30 -3.59
CA VAL A 141 10.52 -4.35 -2.23
C VAL A 141 9.00 -4.16 -2.27
N LEU A 142 8.27 -5.08 -1.64
CA LEU A 142 6.82 -5.06 -1.54
C LEU A 142 6.40 -5.22 -0.07
N GLY A 143 5.68 -4.25 0.46
CA GLY A 143 4.94 -4.38 1.71
C GLY A 143 3.52 -4.86 1.44
N TYR A 144 3.06 -5.90 2.13
CA TYR A 144 1.68 -6.38 2.06
C TYR A 144 1.05 -6.28 3.44
N ILE A 145 -0.10 -5.63 3.55
CA ILE A 145 -0.88 -5.54 4.79
C ILE A 145 -2.04 -6.53 4.68
N ALA A 146 -2.25 -7.35 5.70
CA ALA A 146 -3.32 -8.35 5.70
C ALA A 146 -4.12 -8.30 7.01
N CYS A 147 -5.36 -7.83 6.92
CA CYS A 147 -6.34 -7.87 8.03
C CYS A 147 -6.79 -9.29 8.37
N ASN A 148 -6.70 -10.21 7.41
CA ASN A 148 -6.96 -11.63 7.59
C ASN A 148 -6.00 -12.45 6.71
N PRO A 149 -4.86 -12.90 7.26
CA PRO A 149 -3.87 -13.67 6.52
C PRO A 149 -4.43 -14.97 5.92
N GLN A 150 -5.38 -15.62 6.60
CA GLN A 150 -5.99 -16.86 6.11
C GLN A 150 -6.75 -16.63 4.80
N LEU A 151 -7.51 -15.54 4.69
CA LEU A 151 -8.22 -15.18 3.47
C LEU A 151 -7.27 -14.72 2.35
N ALA A 152 -6.14 -14.07 2.71
CA ALA A 152 -5.12 -13.63 1.76
C ALA A 152 -4.13 -14.72 1.33
N THR A 153 -4.21 -15.94 1.88
CA THR A 153 -3.23 -17.04 1.68
C THR A 153 -2.85 -17.25 0.21
N HIS A 154 -3.84 -17.25 -0.70
CA HIS A 154 -3.56 -17.43 -2.12
C HIS A 154 -2.70 -16.32 -2.72
N ASN A 155 -2.90 -15.06 -2.31
CA ASN A 155 -2.05 -13.95 -2.75
C ASN A 155 -0.61 -14.13 -2.25
N LEU A 156 -0.43 -14.50 -0.98
CA LEU A 156 0.89 -14.67 -0.38
C LEU A 156 1.67 -15.80 -1.06
N ILE A 157 1.01 -16.94 -1.30
CA ILE A 157 1.59 -18.06 -2.06
C ILE A 157 1.94 -17.61 -3.48
N ASP A 158 1.05 -16.87 -4.14
CA ASP A 158 1.25 -16.44 -5.52
C ASP A 158 2.33 -15.38 -5.70
N LEU A 159 2.62 -14.57 -4.67
CA LEU A 159 3.75 -13.66 -4.65
C LEU A 159 5.08 -14.42 -4.54
N ASN A 160 5.14 -15.49 -3.76
CA ASN A 160 6.39 -16.22 -3.50
C ASN A 160 6.66 -17.41 -4.44
N ARG A 161 5.65 -17.90 -5.16
CA ARG A 161 5.82 -19.12 -5.98
C ARG A 161 6.86 -18.99 -7.11
N PRO A 162 7.48 -20.10 -7.54
CA PRO A 162 8.40 -20.11 -8.69
C PRO A 162 7.76 -19.57 -9.97
N ARG A 163 8.60 -19.03 -10.85
CA ARG A 163 8.20 -18.55 -12.17
C ARG A 163 7.51 -19.65 -12.97
N SER A 164 6.44 -19.30 -13.66
CA SER A 164 5.69 -20.21 -14.53
C SER A 164 5.04 -19.43 -15.68
N ARG A 165 4.38 -20.13 -16.63
CA ARG A 165 3.63 -19.46 -17.69
C ARG A 165 2.61 -18.44 -17.14
N ALA A 166 2.00 -18.73 -15.99
CA ALA A 166 0.98 -17.89 -15.38
C ALA A 166 1.56 -16.81 -14.44
N TYR A 167 2.79 -16.95 -13.95
CA TYR A 167 3.43 -16.00 -13.04
C TYR A 167 4.83 -15.70 -13.56
N GLN A 168 4.95 -14.58 -14.28
CA GLN A 168 6.21 -14.10 -14.85
C GLN A 168 6.97 -13.24 -13.83
N GLY A 169 8.27 -13.03 -14.07
CA GLY A 169 9.16 -12.28 -13.18
C GLY A 169 9.60 -13.09 -11.95
N GLU A 170 10.64 -12.59 -11.28
CA GLU A 170 11.22 -13.22 -10.09
C GLU A 170 10.25 -13.23 -8.90
N PRO A 171 10.27 -14.28 -8.07
CA PRO A 171 9.45 -14.38 -6.87
C PRO A 171 9.81 -13.38 -5.80
N PHE A 172 8.82 -13.04 -4.99
CA PHE A 172 8.96 -12.22 -3.82
C PHE A 172 9.15 -13.14 -2.61
N ASP A 173 10.34 -13.12 -2.01
CA ASP A 173 10.64 -13.86 -0.79
C ASP A 173 10.21 -13.10 0.45
N VAL A 174 9.64 -13.82 1.42
CA VAL A 174 9.24 -13.24 2.70
C VAL A 174 10.49 -12.95 3.51
N VAL A 175 10.70 -11.69 3.87
CA VAL A 175 11.82 -11.25 4.70
C VAL A 175 11.42 -11.23 6.17
N THR A 176 10.29 -10.61 6.47
CA THR A 176 9.74 -10.52 7.83
C THR A 176 8.22 -10.47 7.82
N THR A 177 7.62 -10.94 8.90
CA THR A 177 6.20 -10.81 9.20
C THR A 177 6.04 -10.21 10.59
N THR A 178 5.22 -9.17 10.71
CA THR A 178 5.00 -8.46 11.97
C THR A 178 3.52 -8.19 12.16
N ALA A 179 2.95 -8.70 13.24
CA ALA A 179 1.56 -8.44 13.60
C ALA A 179 1.46 -7.14 14.41
N VAL A 180 0.43 -6.34 14.13
CA VAL A 180 0.08 -5.14 14.88
C VAL A 180 -1.35 -5.30 15.39
N ASP A 181 -1.52 -5.15 16.70
CA ASP A 181 -2.82 -5.23 17.35
C ASP A 181 -3.61 -3.93 17.16
N LEU A 182 -4.34 -3.84 16.03
CA LEU A 182 -5.27 -2.75 15.79
C LEU A 182 -6.62 -2.95 16.50
N PHE A 183 -6.92 -4.17 16.97
CA PHE A 183 -8.23 -4.52 17.52
C PHE A 183 -8.10 -5.26 18.87
N PRO A 184 -7.60 -4.57 19.93
CA PRO A 184 -7.39 -5.20 21.22
C PRO A 184 -8.64 -5.86 21.77
N HIS A 185 -8.47 -6.98 22.47
CA HIS A 185 -9.55 -7.82 23.00
C HIS A 185 -10.43 -8.50 21.94
N THR A 186 -10.02 -8.50 20.67
CA THR A 186 -10.65 -9.26 19.60
C THR A 186 -9.64 -10.26 19.01
N PRO A 187 -10.08 -11.26 18.20
CA PRO A 187 -9.14 -12.13 17.49
C PRO A 187 -8.49 -11.49 16.26
N HIS A 188 -8.82 -10.22 15.93
CA HIS A 188 -8.34 -9.54 14.74
C HIS A 188 -7.01 -8.82 14.98
N TYR A 189 -6.14 -8.83 13.97
CA TYR A 189 -4.88 -8.10 13.93
C TYR A 189 -4.56 -7.74 12.48
N GLU A 190 -3.72 -6.73 12.28
CA GLU A 190 -3.13 -6.48 10.96
C GLU A 190 -1.78 -7.18 10.89
N LEU A 191 -1.54 -7.93 9.82
CA LEU A 191 -0.24 -8.53 9.55
C LEU A 191 0.47 -7.74 8.46
N PHE A 192 1.59 -7.12 8.80
CA PHE A 192 2.50 -6.57 7.81
C PHE A 192 3.51 -7.63 7.38
N ILE A 193 3.64 -7.84 6.07
CA ILE A 193 4.57 -8.79 5.48
C ILE A 193 5.50 -8.02 4.54
N LEU A 194 6.80 -8.09 4.81
CA LEU A 194 7.82 -7.53 3.95
C LEU A 194 8.31 -8.60 2.99
N PHE A 195 8.23 -8.29 1.70
CA PHE A 195 8.76 -9.11 0.63
C PHE A 195 9.92 -8.42 -0.10
N GLN A 196 10.90 -9.20 -0.54
CA GLN A 196 12.02 -8.74 -1.37
C GLN A 196 12.38 -9.73 -2.49
N ARG A 197 13.12 -9.25 -3.49
CA ARG A 197 13.71 -10.04 -4.57
C ARG A 197 14.89 -9.35 -5.23
#